data_AF-A0A965P796-F1
#
_entry.id   AF-A0A965P796-F1
#
_cell.length_a   1.000
_cell.length_b   1.000
_cell.length_c   1.000
_cell.angle_alpha   90.00
_cell.angle_beta   90.00
_cell.angle_gamma   90.00
#
_symmetry.space_group_name_H-M   'P 1'
#
loop_
_entity.id
_entity.type
_entity.pdbx_description
1 polymer ?
#
loop_
_entity_poly.entity_id
_entity_poly.type
_entity_poly.pdbx_seq_one_letter_code
_entity_poly.pdbx_strand_id
1 'polypeptide(L)' 'MTFAEQLKAERERLGLTQAETAPILAVSPSWVDKVERNARQPHVLMQEGALGRLKRAKPKTK' A
#
# COMPACT_ATOMS: atom_id res chain seq x y z
N MET A 1 -1.12 3.56 -14.96
CA MET A 1 -1.04 2.76 -13.73
C MET A 1 -1.97 3.35 -12.68
N THR A 2 -2.95 2.58 -12.21
CA THR A 2 -3.92 3.00 -11.19
C THR A 2 -3.27 3.07 -9.80
N PHE A 3 -3.93 3.68 -8.82
CA PHE A 3 -3.44 3.69 -7.44
C PHE A 3 -3.32 2.27 -6.86
N ALA A 4 -4.28 1.39 -7.14
CA ALA A 4 -4.25 -0.01 -6.70
C ALA A 4 -3.02 -0.75 -7.25
N GLU A 5 -2.71 -0.56 -8.53
CA GLU A 5 -1.52 -1.13 -9.16
C GLU A 5 -0.22 -0.57 -8.54
N GLN A 6 -0.15 0.75 -8.34
CA GLN A 6 1.01 1.40 -7.73
C GLN A 6 1.24 0.92 -6.29
N LEU A 7 0.16 0.81 -5.50
CA LEU A 7 0.22 0.32 -4.13
C LEU A 7 0.75 -1.11 -4.08
N LYS A 8 0.20 -1.99 -4.94
CA LYS A 8 0.60 -3.39 -5.04
C LYS A 8 2.07 -3.54 -5.46
N ALA A 9 2.48 -2.80 -6.49
CA ALA A 9 3.85 -2.84 -7.00
C ALA A 9 4.87 -2.38 -5.93
N GLU A 10 4.55 -1.31 -5.21
CA GLU A 10 5.43 -0.80 -4.16
C GLU A 10 5.51 -1.75 -2.96
N ARG A 11 4.38 -2.36 -2.58
CA ARG A 11 4.34 -3.42 -1.56
C ARG A 11 5.23 -4.60 -1.94
N GLU A 12 5.12 -5.08 -3.18
CA GLU A 12 5.89 -6.22 -3.69
C GLU A 12 7.38 -5.88 -3.81
N ARG A 13 7.73 -4.66 -4.23
CA ARG A 13 9.11 -4.14 -4.22
C ARG A 13 9.73 -4.19 -2.83
N LEU A 14 8.93 -3.94 -1.79
CA LEU A 14 9.35 -4.01 -0.40
C LEU A 14 9.34 -5.44 0.18
N GLY A 15 8.82 -6.43 -0.57
CA GLY A 15 8.70 -7.81 -0.10
C GLY A 15 7.67 -7.98 1.03
N LEU A 16 6.68 -7.09 1.11
CA LEU A 16 5.69 -7.07 2.19
C LEU A 16 4.39 -7.79 1.79
N THR A 17 3.77 -8.43 2.78
CA THR A 17 2.36 -8.85 2.68
C THR A 17 1.41 -7.67 2.90
N GLN A 18 0.14 -7.82 2.54
CA GLN A 18 -0.89 -6.80 2.80
C GLN A 18 -1.01 -6.48 4.30
N ALA A 19 -0.87 -7.50 5.16
CA ALA A 19 -0.90 -7.35 6.61
C ALA A 19 0.29 -6.56 7.15
N GLU A 20 1.49 -6.72 6.58
CA GLU A 20 2.68 -5.96 6.97
C GLU A 20 2.68 -4.53 6.41
N THR A 21 1.97 -4.30 5.30
CA THR A 21 1.81 -2.98 4.68
C THR A 21 0.86 -2.09 5.49
N ALA A 22 -0.19 -2.69 6.05
CA ALA A 22 -1.22 -2.02 6.82
C ALA A 22 -0.69 -1.09 7.95
N PRO A 23 0.22 -1.53 8.85
CA PRO A 23 0.75 -0.67 9.89
C PRO A 23 1.59 0.50 9.34
N ILE A 24 2.31 0.33 8.22
CA ILE A 24 3.09 1.40 7.58
C ILE A 24 2.17 2.53 7.08
N LEU A 25 0.97 2.15 6.65
CA LEU A 25 -0.05 3.07 6.14
C LEU A 25 -1.01 3.57 7.22
N ALA A 26 -0.89 3.09 8.46
CA ALA A 26 -1.83 3.33 9.56
C ALA A 26 -3.29 2.97 9.18
N VAL A 27 -3.48 1.84 8.48
CA VAL A 27 -4.79 1.30 8.08
C VAL A 27 -4.93 -0.16 8.49
N SER A 28 -6.08 -0.76 8.25
CA SER A 28 -6.28 -2.20 8.46
C SER A 28 -5.83 -3.05 7.26
N PRO A 29 -5.46 -4.33 7.44
CA PRO A 29 -5.14 -5.22 6.33
C PRO A 29 -6.27 -5.34 5.30
N SER A 30 -7.53 -5.38 5.76
CA SER A 30 -8.71 -5.39 4.87
C SER A 30 -8.84 -4.11 4.05
N TRP A 31 -8.35 -2.97 4.54
CA TRP A 31 -8.29 -1.75 3.75
C TRP A 31 -7.36 -1.93 2.55
N VAL A 32 -6.17 -2.50 2.78
CA VAL A 32 -5.17 -2.76 1.71
C VAL A 32 -5.75 -3.72 0.68
N ASP A 33 -6.36 -4.83 1.12
CA ASP A 33 -7.03 -5.78 0.21
C ASP A 33 -8.10 -5.10 -0.66
N LYS A 34 -9.02 -4.34 -0.05
CA LYS A 34 -10.09 -3.66 -0.78
C LYS A 34 -9.55 -2.65 -1.79
N VAL A 35 -8.46 -1.96 -1.46
CA VAL A 35 -7.81 -1.02 -2.38
C VAL A 35 -7.14 -1.76 -3.53
N GLU A 36 -6.34 -2.80 -3.26
CA GLU A 36 -5.64 -3.57 -4.30
C GLU A 36 -6.61 -4.27 -5.25
N ARG A 37 -7.80 -4.64 -4.78
CA ARG A 37 -8.89 -5.22 -5.59
C ARG A 37 -9.79 -4.18 -6.27
N ASN A 38 -9.46 -2.90 -6.19
CA ASN A 38 -10.28 -1.78 -6.67
C ASN A 38 -11.71 -1.72 -6.08
N ALA A 39 -11.97 -2.44 -4.97
CA ALA A 39 -13.25 -2.41 -4.25
C ALA A 39 -13.40 -1.16 -3.37
N ARG A 40 -12.31 -0.44 -3.13
CA ARG A 40 -12.29 0.84 -2.43
C ARG A 40 -11.31 1.79 -3.11
N GLN A 41 -11.77 2.99 -3.45
CA GLN A 41 -10.92 4.07 -3.94
C GLN A 41 -10.80 5.16 -2.88
N PRO A 42 -9.64 5.33 -2.24
CA PRO A 42 -9.43 6.37 -1.24
C PRO A 42 -9.37 7.76 -1.88
N HIS A 43 -9.53 8.81 -1.07
CA HIS A 43 -9.31 10.19 -1.52
C HIS A 43 -7.87 10.40 -2.01
N VAL A 44 -7.66 11.26 -3.01
CA VAL A 44 -6.36 11.49 -3.68
C VAL A 44 -5.23 11.77 -2.68
N LEU A 45 -5.45 12.64 -1.70
CA LEU A 45 -4.47 12.94 -0.64
C LEU A 45 -4.03 11.70 0.16
N MET A 46 -4.95 10.76 0.39
CA MET A 46 -4.63 9.50 1.07
C MET A 46 -3.81 8.58 0.18
N GLN A 47 -4.09 8.57 -1.12
CA GLN A 47 -3.32 7.81 -2.11
C GLN A 47 -1.87 8.27 -2.17
N GLU A 48 -1.66 9.59 -2.31
CA GLU A 48 -0.33 10.20 -2.33
C GLU A 48 0.41 9.95 -1.02
N GLY A 49 -0.26 10.14 0.12
CA GLY A 49 0.31 9.88 1.44
C GLY A 49 0.71 8.42 1.63
N ALA A 50 -0.09 7.48 1.11
CA ALA A 50 0.22 6.05 1.21
C ALA A 50 1.46 5.69 0.39
N LEU A 51 1.50 6.11 -0.89
CA LEU A 51 2.65 5.87 -1.75
C LEU A 51 3.92 6.54 -1.22
N GLY A 52 3.81 7.76 -0.71
CA GLY A 52 4.94 8.48 -0.11
C GLY A 52 5.54 7.76 1.10
N ARG A 53 4.71 7.13 1.94
CA ARG A 53 5.18 6.32 3.07
C ARG A 53 5.90 5.06 2.62
N LEU A 54 5.35 4.32 1.65
CA LEU A 54 5.97 3.10 1.14
C LEU A 54 7.28 3.36 0.38
N LYS A 55 7.35 4.43 -0.42
CA LYS A 55 8.59 4.84 -1.11
C LYS A 55 9.74 5.11 -0.16
N ARG A 56 9.45 5.57 1.06
CA ARG A 56 10.44 5.81 2.12
C ARG A 56 10.75 4.56 2.95
N ALA A 57 9.91 3.52 2.88
CA ALA A 57 10.14 2.29 3.59
C ALA A 57 11.30 1.51 2.97
N LYS A 58 12.05 0.79 3.81
CA LYS A 58 13.12 -0.10 3.36
C LYS A 58 12.54 -1.48 3.05
N PRO A 59 13.03 -2.18 2.01
CA PRO A 59 12.61 -3.55 1.74
C PRO A 59 12.84 -4.45 2.96
N LYS A 60 11.92 -5.39 3.17
CA LYS A 60 12.09 -6.42 4.19
C LYS A 60 13.30 -7.27 3.80
N THR A 61 14.36 -7.20 4.61
CA THR A 61 15.49 -8.12 4.50
C THR A 61 14.99 -9.52 4.90
N LYS A 62 15.22 -10.52 4.05
CA LYS A 62 14.84 -11.91 4.31
C LYS A 62 15.61 -12.47 5.49
#